data_AF-A0A9P8TS75-F1
#
_entry.id   AF-A0A9P8TS75-F1
#
_cell.length_a   1.000
_cell.length_b   1.000
_cell.length_c   1.000
_cell.angle_alpha   90.00
_cell.angle_beta   90.00
_cell.angle_gamma   90.00
#
_symmetry.space_group_name_H-M   'P 1'
#
loop_
_entity.id
_entity.type
_entity.pdbx_description
1 polymer ?
#
loop_
_entity_poly.entity_id
_entity_poly.type
_entity_poly.pdbx_seq_one_letter_code
_entity_poly.pdbx_strand_id
1 'polypeptide(L)' 'GQFFEYLKDSFDELYAEGENGSPKMLSIGLHSRLVGRPGRIAGLRKFVEYIKKKDGVWVATREEIANHWREQFPYKASL' A
#
# COMPACT_ATOMS: atom_id res chain seq x y z
N GLY A 1 -6.10 -4.04 16.84
CA GLY A 1 -7.41 -4.62 16.45
C GLY A 1 -7.24 -5.31 15.12
N GLN A 2 -7.79 -6.50 14.90
CA GLN A 2 -7.27 -7.47 13.90
C GLN A 2 -6.96 -6.88 12.51
N PHE A 3 -7.83 -6.03 11.94
CA PHE A 3 -7.58 -5.44 10.62
C PHE A 3 -6.40 -4.45 10.60
N PHE A 4 -6.22 -3.64 11.63
CA PHE A 4 -5.09 -2.71 11.72
C PHE A 4 -3.76 -3.47 11.89
N GLU A 5 -3.70 -4.46 12.80
CA GLU A 5 -2.47 -5.24 13.01
C GLU A 5 -2.06 -5.94 11.72
N TYR A 6 -3.00 -6.60 11.04
CA TYR A 6 -2.72 -7.28 9.78
C TYR A 6 -2.15 -6.34 8.69
N LEU A 7 -2.74 -5.15 8.53
CA LEU A 7 -2.21 -4.15 7.59
C LEU A 7 -0.85 -3.62 8.01
N LYS A 8 -0.65 -3.37 9.31
CA LYS A 8 0.61 -2.89 9.86
C LYS A 8 1.72 -3.92 9.64
N ASP A 9 1.49 -5.18 9.96
CA ASP A 9 2.49 -6.25 9.80
C ASP A 9 2.83 -6.45 8.33
N SER A 10 1.83 -6.44 7.44
CA SER A 10 2.05 -6.52 5.99
C SER A 10 2.84 -5.33 5.46
N PHE A 11 2.57 -4.13 5.98
CA PHE A 11 3.31 -2.93 5.61
C PHE A 11 4.74 -2.97 6.13
N ASP A 12 4.96 -3.32 7.39
CA ASP A 12 6.28 -3.29 8.03
C ASP A 12 7.26 -4.25 7.34
N GLU A 13 6.79 -5.43 6.91
CA GLU A 13 7.62 -6.37 6.15
C GLU A 13 8.05 -5.77 4.80
N LEU A 14 7.09 -5.25 4.02
CA LEU A 14 7.39 -4.63 2.71
C LEU A 14 8.20 -3.34 2.85
N TYR A 15 8.02 -2.61 3.94
CA TYR A 15 8.79 -1.41 4.24
C TYR A 15 10.24 -1.78 4.54
N ALA A 16 10.49 -2.82 5.34
CA ALA A 16 11.82 -3.34 5.59
C ALA A 16 12.51 -3.86 4.31
N GLU A 17 11.78 -4.56 3.43
CA GLU A 17 12.30 -4.91 2.09
C GLU A 17 12.68 -3.66 1.27
N GLY A 18 11.86 -2.60 1.36
CA GLY A 18 12.11 -1.31 0.72
C GLY A 18 13.36 -0.60 1.24
N GLU A 19 13.56 -0.57 2.57
CA GLU A 19 14.76 -0.02 3.21
C GLU A 19 16.03 -0.78 2.80
N ASN A 20 15.89 -2.08 2.50
CA ASN A 20 16.96 -2.93 1.95
C ASN A 20 17.14 -2.79 0.41
N GLY A 21 16.51 -1.79 -0.21
CA GLY A 21 16.67 -1.48 -1.64
C GLY A 21 15.76 -2.25 -2.59
N SER A 22 14.76 -2.98 -2.05
CA SER A 22 13.84 -3.80 -2.84
C SER A 22 12.38 -3.41 -2.58
N PRO A 23 11.95 -2.18 -2.91
CA PRO A 23 10.59 -1.73 -2.66
C PRO A 23 9.55 -2.59 -3.40
N LYS A 24 8.35 -2.70 -2.80
CA LYS A 24 7.19 -3.46 -3.31
C LYS A 24 5.91 -2.67 -3.11
N MET A 25 4.81 -3.16 -3.70
CA MET A 25 3.47 -2.57 -3.55
C MET A 25 2.60 -3.35 -2.57
N LEU A 26 1.75 -2.65 -1.83
CA LEU A 26 0.69 -3.22 -0.99
C LEU A 26 -0.68 -2.76 -1.52
N SER A 27 -1.54 -3.71 -1.89
CA SER A 27 -2.94 -3.42 -2.26
C SER A 27 -3.88 -3.66 -1.09
N ILE A 28 -4.74 -2.68 -0.77
CA ILE A 28 -5.72 -2.77 0.33
C ILE A 28 -7.13 -2.79 -0.25
N GLY A 29 -7.79 -3.94 -0.15
CA GLY A 29 -9.16 -4.12 -0.62
C GLY A 29 -10.20 -3.55 0.35
N LEU A 30 -10.97 -2.56 -0.08
CA LEU A 30 -12.02 -1.92 0.72
C LEU A 30 -13.39 -2.13 0.07
N HIS A 31 -14.39 -2.47 0.88
CA HIS A 31 -15.79 -2.58 0.45
C HIS A 31 -16.67 -1.75 1.39
N SER A 32 -17.49 -0.85 0.85
CA SER A 32 -18.29 0.11 1.63
C SER A 32 -19.14 -0.57 2.72
N ARG A 33 -19.79 -1.69 2.39
CA ARG A 33 -20.64 -2.46 3.33
C ARG A 33 -19.87 -3.13 4.49
N LEU A 34 -18.54 -3.24 4.38
CA LEU A 34 -17.67 -3.87 5.38
C LEU A 34 -16.87 -2.81 6.14
N VAL A 35 -16.02 -2.05 5.45
CA VAL A 35 -15.11 -1.11 6.12
C VAL A 35 -15.84 0.10 6.69
N GLY A 36 -16.99 0.47 6.10
CA GLY A 36 -17.80 1.60 6.57
C GLY A 36 -18.53 1.35 7.90
N ARG A 37 -18.52 0.12 8.42
CA ARG A 37 -19.12 -0.18 9.73
C ARG A 37 -18.32 0.55 10.83
N PRO A 38 -18.97 1.20 11.82
CA PRO A 38 -18.27 1.94 12.88
C PRO A 38 -17.18 1.12 13.61
N GLY A 39 -17.43 -0.18 13.85
CA GLY A 39 -16.44 -1.07 14.46
C GLY A 39 -15.25 -1.47 13.58
N ARG A 40 -15.28 -1.18 12.26
CA ARG A 40 -14.20 -1.52 11.31
C ARG A 40 -13.45 -0.31 10.79
N ILE A 41 -14.12 0.82 10.57
CA ILE A 41 -13.51 2.05 10.02
C ILE A 41 -12.36 2.57 10.89
N ALA A 42 -12.43 2.35 12.21
CA ALA A 42 -11.37 2.72 13.15
C ALA A 42 -10.03 2.04 12.83
N GLY A 43 -10.04 0.79 12.34
CA GLY A 43 -8.82 0.08 11.94
C GLY A 43 -8.15 0.72 10.72
N LEU A 44 -8.95 1.07 9.70
CA LEU A 44 -8.44 1.77 8.51
C LEU A 44 -7.88 3.15 8.87
N ARG A 45 -8.59 3.93 9.69
CA ARG A 45 -8.12 5.26 10.13
C ARG A 45 -6.78 5.17 10.86
N LYS A 46 -6.62 4.20 11.76
CA LYS A 46 -5.35 3.97 12.46
C LYS A 46 -4.21 3.62 11.49
N PHE A 47 -4.49 2.79 10.48
CA PHE A 47 -3.49 2.43 9.47
C PHE A 47 -3.05 3.64 8.63
N VAL A 48 -3.99 4.48 8.19
CA VAL A 48 -3.67 5.71 7.45
C VAL A 48 -2.79 6.65 8.29
N GLU A 49 -3.13 6.86 9.56
CA GLU A 49 -2.30 7.69 10.45
C GLU A 49 -0.94 7.07 10.79
N TYR A 50 -0.81 5.75 10.69
CA TYR A 50 0.46 5.04 10.85
C TYR A 50 1.39 5.27 9.66
N ILE A 51 0.92 5.00 8.44
CA ILE A 51 1.77 5.11 7.23
C ILE A 51 2.11 6.57 6.89
N LYS A 52 1.29 7.54 7.28
CA LYS A 52 1.60 8.98 7.11
C LYS A 52 2.82 9.44 7.90
N LYS A 53 3.29 8.66 8.88
CA LYS A 53 4.48 8.95 9.69
C LYS A 53 5.74 8.24 9.17
N LYS A 54 5.62 7.51 8.06
CA LYS A 54 6.72 6.76 7.46
C LYS A 54 7.20 7.50 6.22
N ASP A 55 8.49 7.76 6.14
CA ASP A 55 9.10 8.42 5.00
C ASP A 55 9.14 7.49 3.77
N GLY A 56 9.17 8.05 2.57
CA GLY A 56 9.29 7.25 1.34
C GLY A 56 8.07 6.41 0.96
N VAL A 57 6.93 6.57 1.64
CA VAL A 57 5.68 5.87 1.28
C VAL A 57 4.95 6.62 0.15
N TRP A 58 4.73 5.93 -0.96
CA TRP A 58 3.91 6.43 -2.07
C TRP A 58 2.48 5.88 -1.97
N VAL A 59 1.52 6.74 -1.60
CA VAL A 59 0.09 6.43 -1.65
C VAL A 59 -0.43 6.78 -3.04
N ALA A 60 -0.59 5.76 -3.89
CA ALA A 60 -0.87 5.92 -5.31
C ALA A 60 -2.21 5.31 -5.73
N THR A 61 -2.81 5.91 -6.74
CA THR A 61 -3.80 5.28 -7.60
C THR A 61 -3.14 4.22 -8.48
N ARG A 62 -3.94 3.26 -8.99
CA ARG A 62 -3.41 2.25 -9.93
C ARG A 62 -2.98 2.84 -11.27
N GLU A 63 -3.57 3.96 -11.67
CA GLU A 63 -3.18 4.68 -12.89
C GLU A 63 -1.77 5.28 -12.76
N GLU A 64 -1.48 5.94 -11.64
CA GLU A 64 -0.15 6.48 -11.36
C GLU A 64 0.92 5.38 -11.36
N ILE A 65 0.63 4.22 -10.77
CA ILE A 65 1.53 3.05 -10.80
C ILE A 65 1.75 2.57 -12.24
N ALA A 66 0.68 2.47 -13.04
CA ALA A 66 0.78 2.03 -14.43
C ALA A 66 1.60 2.99 -15.30
N ASN A 67 1.43 4.30 -15.11
CA ASN A 67 2.20 5.32 -15.81
C ASN A 67 3.68 5.29 -15.39
N HIS A 68 3.97 5.22 -14.09
CA HIS A 68 5.34 5.04 -13.59
C HIS A 68 6.00 3.79 -14.19
N TRP A 69 5.28 2.67 -14.24
CA TRP A 69 5.82 1.43 -14.78
C TRP A 69 6.14 1.54 -16.28
N ARG A 70 5.24 2.18 -17.06
CA ARG A 70 5.46 2.40 -18.50
C ARG A 70 6.69 3.26 -18.76
N GLU A 71 6.92 4.27 -17.93
CA GLU A 71 8.05 5.20 -18.06
C GLU A 71 9.38 4.58 -17.64
N GLN A 72 9.42 3.93 -16.48
CA GLN A 72 10.67 3.41 -15.89
C GLN A 72 11.04 2.01 -16.43
N PHE A 73 10.04 1.23 -16.83
CA PHE A 73 10.18 -0.15 -17.32
C PHE A 73 9.46 -0.32 -18.67
N PRO A 74 9.89 0.41 -19.72
CA PRO A 74 9.23 0.36 -21.01
C PRO A 74 9.29 -1.05 -21.60
N TYR A 75 8.20 -1.46 -22.24
CA TYR A 75 8.13 -2.74 -22.95
C TYR A 75 9.21 -2.82 -24.04
N LYS A 76 9.99 -3.90 -24.03
CA LYS A 76 10.96 -4.22 -25.07
C LYS A 76 10.45 -5.42 -25.84
N ALA A 77 10.04 -5.20 -27.09
CA ALA A 77 9.68 -6.30 -27.97
C ALA A 77 10.91 -7.18 -28.20
N SER A 78 10.76 -8.49 -27.99
CA SER A 78 11.74 -9.47 -28.46
C SER A 78 11.56 -9.63 -29.96
N LEU A 79 12.55 -9.22 -30.74
CA LEU A 79 12.67 -9.54 -32.17
C LEU A 79 13.00 -11.02 -32.36
#